data_AF-A0A0G4KTI1-F1
#
_entry.id   AF-A0A0G4KTI1-F1
#
_cell.length_a   1.000
_cell.length_b   1.000
_cell.length_c   1.000
_cell.angle_alpha   90.00
_cell.angle_beta   90.00
_cell.angle_gamma   90.00
#
_symmetry.space_group_name_H-M   'P 1'
#
loop_
_entity.id
_entity.type
_entity.pdbx_description
1 polymer ?
#
loop_
_entity_poly.entity_id
_entity_poly.type
_entity_poly.pdbx_seq_one_letter_code
_entity_poly.pdbx_strand_id
1 'polypeptide(L)'
;MVDGISHNLRRRLDVGLYTLLVGIMLRITSYLSRSRTRLTYHWADFFRALLHLVRFLTTYAADLKDLPQIELLLDHVVNLVALSLSTGEAFLPSPAAYDDLFYKIVEAGDVLVKFKETYGLGSRGSNSIGTLISMGFGAEYKYPPNYRDGKVRQDYLPEGMQGRRFLEDRH
;
A
#
# COMPACT_ATOMS: atom_id res chain seq x y z
N MET A 1 -13.19 4.71 13.75
CA MET A 1 -11.75 4.61 13.43
C MET A 1 -11.39 5.35 12.16
N VAL A 2 -12.10 5.12 11.04
CA VAL A 2 -11.91 5.87 9.77
C VAL A 2 -11.99 7.38 9.98
N ASP A 3 -12.99 7.87 10.73
CA ASP A 3 -13.13 9.30 11.03
C ASP A 3 -11.98 9.83 11.90
N GLY A 4 -11.47 9.02 12.82
CA GLY A 4 -10.35 9.39 13.68
C GLY A 4 -9.04 9.54 12.91
N ILE A 5 -8.82 8.69 11.90
CA ILE A 5 -7.66 8.79 10.99
C ILE A 5 -7.82 9.99 10.03
N SER A 6 -9.05 10.28 9.60
CA SER A 6 -9.31 11.27 8.54
C SER A 6 -9.43 12.71 9.05
N HIS A 7 -10.01 12.93 10.24
CA HIS A 7 -10.37 14.28 10.71
C HIS A 7 -9.36 14.95 11.65
N ASN A 8 -8.29 14.25 12.07
CA ASN A 8 -7.31 14.80 13.02
C ASN A 8 -5.87 14.81 12.49
N LEU A 9 -5.69 14.96 11.17
CA LEU A 9 -4.37 15.09 10.55
C LEU A 9 -3.86 16.52 10.72
N ARG A 10 -3.03 16.75 11.73
CA ARG A 10 -2.44 18.06 12.06
C ARG A 10 -0.92 17.93 12.10
N ARG A 11 -0.20 19.02 11.80
CA ARG A 11 1.28 19.04 11.80
C ARG A 11 1.88 18.75 13.18
N ARG A 12 1.13 18.95 14.26
CA ARG A 12 1.40 18.36 15.58
C ARG A 12 0.54 17.13 15.75
N LEU A 13 0.99 16.02 15.18
CA LEU A 13 0.26 14.75 15.22
C LEU A 13 0.33 14.16 16.63
N ASP A 14 -0.79 13.67 17.14
CA ASP A 14 -0.80 12.81 18.33
C ASP A 14 -0.33 11.41 17.95
N VAL A 15 0.98 11.20 17.93
CA VAL A 15 1.60 9.94 17.51
C VAL A 15 1.10 8.76 18.36
N GLY A 16 0.88 8.96 19.66
CA GLY A 16 0.41 7.93 20.58
C GLY A 16 -0.99 7.43 20.22
N LEU A 17 -1.93 8.36 20.00
CA LEU A 17 -3.28 8.02 19.58
C LEU A 17 -3.30 7.23 18.27
N TYR A 18 -2.59 7.71 17.24
CA TYR A 18 -2.55 7.04 15.94
C TYR A 18 -1.86 5.67 16.03
N THR A 19 -0.80 5.54 16.84
CA THR A 19 -0.13 4.25 17.06
C THR A 19 -1.08 3.23 17.68
N LEU A 20 -1.88 3.64 18.67
CA LEU A 20 -2.90 2.78 19.28
C LEU A 20 -3.98 2.39 18.28
N LEU A 21 -4.52 3.36 17.52
CA LEU A 21 -5.57 3.11 16.53
C LEU A 21 -5.12 2.13 15.45
N VAL A 22 -3.96 2.39 14.82
CA VAL A 22 -3.40 1.54 13.77
C VAL A 22 -3.01 0.18 14.35
N GLY A 23 -2.43 0.14 15.56
CA GLY A 23 -2.08 -1.10 16.24
C GLY A 23 -3.29 -1.97 16.62
N ILE A 24 -4.42 -1.37 17.00
CA ILE A 24 -5.67 -2.11 17.25
C ILE A 24 -6.17 -2.72 15.92
N MET A 25 -6.15 -1.94 14.84
CA MET A 25 -6.54 -2.44 13.51
C MET A 25 -5.64 -3.56 13.01
N LEU A 26 -4.33 -3.48 13.25
CA LEU A 26 -3.38 -4.55 12.94
C LEU A 26 -3.73 -5.84 13.67
N ARG A 27 -4.09 -5.77 14.96
CA ARG A 27 -4.51 -6.94 15.74
C ARG A 27 -5.84 -7.52 15.27
N ILE A 28 -6.82 -6.67 14.94
CA ILE A 28 -8.12 -7.10 14.39
C ILE A 28 -7.91 -7.80 13.05
N THR A 29 -7.21 -7.18 12.10
CA THR A 29 -6.95 -7.77 10.78
C THR A 29 -6.15 -9.08 10.89
N SER A 30 -5.16 -9.13 11.78
CA SER A 30 -4.40 -10.36 12.07
C SER A 30 -5.28 -11.47 12.67
N TYR A 31 -6.25 -11.13 13.50
CA TYR A 31 -7.21 -12.10 14.03
C TYR A 31 -8.15 -12.59 12.93
N LEU A 32 -8.81 -11.69 12.19
CA LEU A 32 -9.73 -12.03 11.11
C LEU A 32 -9.06 -12.87 10.01
N SER A 33 -7.81 -12.54 9.67
CA SER A 33 -7.01 -13.31 8.71
C SER A 33 -6.76 -14.74 9.21
N ARG A 34 -6.36 -14.92 10.47
CA ARG A 34 -6.11 -16.25 11.06
C ARG A 34 -7.38 -17.08 11.23
N SER A 35 -8.49 -16.45 11.63
CA SER A 35 -9.79 -17.12 11.77
C SER A 35 -10.52 -17.29 10.44
N ARG A 36 -9.99 -16.71 9.35
CA ARG A 36 -10.64 -16.63 8.02
C ARG A 36 -12.06 -16.08 8.10
N THR A 37 -12.27 -15.10 8.98
CA THR A 37 -13.58 -14.47 9.17
C THR A 37 -13.72 -13.28 8.24
N ARG A 38 -14.58 -13.41 7.23
CA ARG A 38 -14.95 -12.31 6.35
C ARG A 38 -15.89 -11.35 7.04
N LEU A 39 -15.54 -10.07 7.05
CA LEU A 39 -16.33 -9.03 7.71
C LEU A 39 -16.91 -8.06 6.67
N THR A 40 -18.23 -7.91 6.65
CA THR A 40 -18.89 -6.87 5.86
C THR A 40 -18.72 -5.53 6.57
N TYR A 41 -17.78 -4.73 6.08
CA TYR A 41 -17.43 -3.42 6.62
C TYR A 41 -17.00 -2.48 5.48
N HIS A 42 -16.91 -1.18 5.76
CA HIS A 42 -16.46 -0.13 4.84
C HIS A 42 -14.94 -0.17 4.61
N TRP A 43 -14.42 -1.32 4.17
CA TRP A 43 -12.99 -1.54 3.95
C TRP A 43 -12.38 -0.58 2.94
N ALA A 44 -13.10 -0.24 1.88
CA ALA A 44 -12.64 0.72 0.87
C ALA A 44 -12.32 2.09 1.48
N ASP A 45 -13.17 2.59 2.37
CA ASP A 45 -12.97 3.88 3.05
C ASP A 45 -11.85 3.80 4.08
N PHE A 46 -11.74 2.67 4.77
CA PHE A 46 -10.64 2.41 5.69
C PHE A 46 -9.27 2.42 5.00
N PHE A 47 -9.12 1.69 3.89
CA PHE A 47 -7.86 1.69 3.16
C PHE A 47 -7.56 3.04 2.51
N ARG A 48 -8.59 3.74 2.02
CA ARG A 48 -8.44 5.12 1.54
C ARG A 48 -7.89 6.03 2.65
N ALA A 49 -8.47 6.00 3.85
CA ALA A 49 -7.98 6.77 4.99
C ALA A 49 -6.55 6.39 5.40
N LEU A 50 -6.21 5.09 5.38
CA LEU A 50 -4.86 4.62 5.70
C LEU A 50 -3.81 5.11 4.69
N LEU A 51 -4.13 5.10 3.40
CA LEU A 51 -3.25 5.65 2.36
C LEU A 51 -3.17 7.19 2.41
N HIS A 52 -4.24 7.87 2.79
CA HIS A 52 -4.19 9.30 3.10
C HIS A 52 -3.24 9.60 4.27
N LEU A 53 -3.24 8.76 5.31
CA LEU A 53 -2.28 8.88 6.42
C LEU A 53 -0.84 8.71 5.93
N VAL A 54 -0.55 7.71 5.09
CA VAL A 54 0.78 7.55 4.45
C VAL A 54 1.17 8.81 3.67
N ARG A 55 0.28 9.34 2.83
CA ARG A 55 0.52 10.56 2.07
C ARG A 55 0.77 11.76 2.99
N PHE A 56 0.01 11.90 4.07
CA PHE A 56 0.16 12.97 5.05
C PHE A 56 1.52 12.90 5.74
N LEU A 57 1.89 11.73 6.28
CA LEU A 57 3.19 11.49 6.92
C LEU A 57 4.34 11.84 5.96
N THR A 58 4.24 11.42 4.70
CA THR A 58 5.24 11.73 3.67
C THR A 58 5.32 13.22 3.34
N THR A 59 4.17 13.88 3.18
CA THR A 59 4.11 15.28 2.73
C THR A 59 4.61 16.25 3.80
N TYR A 60 4.31 15.98 5.07
CA TYR A 60 4.66 16.84 6.19
C TYR A 60 5.81 16.29 7.02
N ALA A 61 6.67 15.44 6.43
CA ALA A 61 7.76 14.79 7.14
C ALA A 61 8.71 15.76 7.86
N ALA A 62 8.91 16.97 7.31
CA ALA A 62 9.71 18.01 7.95
C ALA A 62 9.20 18.40 9.35
N ASP A 63 7.88 18.36 9.57
CA ASP A 63 7.25 18.69 10.85
C ASP A 63 7.09 17.44 11.75
N LEU A 64 7.12 16.23 11.17
CA LEU A 64 6.68 15.00 11.83
C LEU A 64 7.81 14.02 12.18
N LYS A 65 8.91 14.00 11.42
CA LYS A 65 9.97 12.99 11.55
C LYS A 65 10.68 12.98 12.90
N ASP A 66 10.69 14.14 13.58
CA ASP A 66 11.37 14.31 14.86
C ASP A 66 10.41 14.12 16.04
N LEU A 67 9.13 13.79 15.79
CA LEU A 67 8.17 13.51 16.85
C LEU A 67 8.52 12.20 17.58
N PRO A 68 8.36 12.16 18.91
CA PRO A 68 8.67 10.97 19.69
C PRO A 68 7.82 9.79 19.22
N GLN A 69 8.47 8.63 19.09
CA GLN A 69 7.84 7.35 18.72
C GLN A 69 7.20 7.31 17.32
N ILE A 70 7.47 8.29 16.44
CA ILE A 70 6.92 8.30 15.08
C ILE A 70 7.25 7.02 14.33
N GLU A 71 8.44 6.49 14.51
CA GLU A 71 8.91 5.23 13.92
C GLU A 71 7.99 4.04 14.19
N LEU A 72 7.40 3.96 15.40
CA LEU A 72 6.43 2.91 15.72
C LEU A 72 5.15 3.07 14.91
N LEU A 73 4.64 4.30 14.75
CA LEU A 73 3.47 4.56 13.92
C LEU A 73 3.75 4.17 12.45
N LEU A 74 4.91 4.55 11.91
CA LEU A 74 5.31 4.21 10.54
C LEU A 74 5.30 2.70 10.33
N ASP A 75 5.94 1.95 11.24
CA ASP A 75 6.00 0.49 11.17
C ASP A 75 4.60 -0.15 11.22
N HIS A 76 3.72 0.31 12.13
CA HIS A 76 2.36 -0.19 12.23
C HIS A 76 1.54 0.07 10.97
N VAL A 77 1.65 1.27 10.39
CA VAL A 77 0.93 1.63 9.16
C VAL A 77 1.38 0.73 8.00
N VAL A 78 2.70 0.60 7.81
CA VAL A 78 3.25 -0.26 6.74
C VAL A 78 2.82 -1.71 6.93
N ASN A 79 2.95 -2.26 8.13
CA ASN A 79 2.62 -3.66 8.39
C ASN A 79 1.12 -3.94 8.24
N LEU A 80 0.26 -2.98 8.57
CA LEU A 80 -1.18 -3.12 8.38
C LEU A 80 -1.57 -3.17 6.90
N VAL A 81 -1.00 -2.29 6.08
CA VAL A 81 -1.22 -2.33 4.63
C VAL A 81 -0.65 -3.63 4.04
N ALA A 82 0.57 -4.02 4.43
CA ALA A 82 1.24 -5.21 3.90
C ALA A 82 0.53 -6.51 4.29
N LEU A 83 0.07 -6.62 5.53
CA LEU A 83 -0.75 -7.74 5.99
C LEU A 83 -2.05 -7.80 5.19
N SER A 84 -2.73 -6.67 5.02
CA SER A 84 -3.99 -6.60 4.29
C SER A 84 -3.83 -7.00 2.82
N LEU A 85 -2.72 -6.60 2.20
CA LEU A 85 -2.37 -6.99 0.83
C LEU A 85 -1.99 -8.48 0.73
N SER A 86 -1.39 -9.06 1.76
CA SER A 86 -0.93 -10.44 1.73
C SER A 86 -2.04 -11.45 2.06
N THR A 87 -3.00 -11.07 2.90
CA THR A 87 -4.01 -11.99 3.44
C THR A 87 -5.45 -11.48 3.30
N GLY A 88 -5.66 -10.45 2.47
CA GLY A 88 -6.96 -9.80 2.27
C GLY A 88 -8.10 -10.76 1.95
N GLU A 89 -7.86 -11.78 1.13
CA GLU A 89 -8.86 -12.79 0.76
C GLU A 89 -9.51 -13.50 1.97
N ALA A 90 -8.77 -13.62 3.08
CA ALA A 90 -9.22 -14.30 4.29
C ALA A 90 -10.24 -13.49 5.11
N PHE A 91 -10.23 -12.15 5.01
CA PHE A 91 -11.06 -11.29 5.87
C PHE A 91 -11.91 -10.26 5.12
N LEU A 92 -11.61 -9.98 3.85
CA LEU A 92 -12.41 -9.10 3.03
C LEU A 92 -13.70 -9.79 2.57
N PRO A 93 -14.80 -9.04 2.41
CA PRO A 93 -16.13 -9.61 2.17
C PRO A 93 -16.27 -10.25 0.77
N SER A 94 -15.45 -9.82 -0.20
CA SER A 94 -15.53 -10.29 -1.58
C SER A 94 -14.20 -10.14 -2.32
N PRO A 95 -13.99 -10.87 -3.44
CA PRO A 95 -12.86 -10.66 -4.33
C PRO A 95 -12.78 -9.21 -4.84
N ALA A 96 -13.92 -8.60 -5.20
CA ALA A 96 -13.95 -7.21 -5.64
C ALA A 96 -13.42 -6.21 -4.58
N ALA A 97 -13.67 -6.47 -3.29
CA ALA A 97 -13.11 -5.65 -2.22
C ALA A 97 -11.58 -5.83 -2.08
N TYR A 98 -11.06 -6.99 -2.47
CA TYR A 98 -9.63 -7.27 -2.49
C TYR A 98 -8.94 -6.63 -3.71
N ASP A 99 -9.55 -6.72 -4.89
CA ASP A 99 -9.09 -6.04 -6.10
C ASP A 99 -9.05 -4.52 -5.90
N ASP A 100 -10.04 -3.96 -5.23
CA ASP A 100 -10.10 -2.53 -4.86
C ASP A 100 -8.93 -2.11 -3.94
N LEU A 101 -8.51 -2.97 -3.01
CA LEU A 101 -7.30 -2.74 -2.20
C LEU A 101 -6.04 -2.76 -3.07
N PHE A 102 -5.89 -3.76 -3.94
CA PHE A 102 -4.75 -3.84 -4.87
C PHE A 102 -4.66 -2.59 -5.73
N TYR A 103 -5.76 -2.18 -6.34
CA TYR A 103 -5.83 -1.00 -7.19
C TYR A 103 -5.35 0.25 -6.44
N LYS A 104 -5.85 0.48 -5.22
CA LYS A 104 -5.42 1.61 -4.38
C LYS A 104 -3.94 1.59 -4.04
N ILE A 105 -3.34 0.41 -3.80
CA ILE A 105 -1.90 0.30 -3.51
C ILE A 105 -1.07 0.59 -4.76
N VAL A 106 -1.46 0.06 -5.91
CA VAL A 106 -0.78 0.33 -7.19
C VAL A 106 -0.86 1.83 -7.51
N GLU A 107 -2.03 2.44 -7.38
CA GLU A 107 -2.23 3.89 -7.57
C GLU A 107 -1.40 4.73 -6.58
N ALA A 108 -1.15 4.23 -5.37
CA ALA A 108 -0.34 4.88 -4.36
C ALA A 108 1.18 4.57 -4.48
N GLY A 109 1.63 3.88 -5.54
CA GLY A 109 3.00 3.41 -5.72
C GLY A 109 4.07 4.48 -5.50
N ASP A 110 3.98 5.62 -6.19
CA ASP A 110 4.93 6.73 -6.07
C ASP A 110 4.98 7.30 -4.64
N VAL A 111 3.82 7.39 -3.99
CA VAL A 111 3.72 7.87 -2.60
C VAL A 111 4.42 6.88 -1.66
N LEU A 112 4.27 5.58 -1.87
CA LEU A 112 4.92 4.53 -1.06
C LEU A 112 6.44 4.51 -1.24
N VAL A 113 6.93 4.71 -2.46
CA VAL A 113 8.37 4.84 -2.74
C VAL A 113 8.94 6.06 -2.01
N LYS A 114 8.30 7.22 -2.17
CA LYS A 114 8.72 8.44 -1.48
C LYS A 114 8.63 8.29 0.04
N PHE A 115 7.61 7.61 0.55
CA PHE A 115 7.44 7.34 1.98
C PHE A 115 8.60 6.50 2.53
N LYS A 116 9.02 5.44 1.80
CA LYS A 116 10.21 4.64 2.15
C LYS A 116 11.46 5.50 2.22
N GLU A 117 11.71 6.31 1.20
CA GLU A 117 12.92 7.15 1.13
C GLU A 117 12.94 8.21 2.23
N THR A 118 11.81 8.89 2.43
CA THR A 118 11.67 9.98 3.41
C THR A 118 11.98 9.55 4.83
N TYR A 119 11.61 8.31 5.19
CA TYR A 119 11.77 7.78 6.55
C TYR A 119 12.81 6.65 6.66
N GLY A 120 13.56 6.37 5.58
CA GLY A 120 14.55 5.28 5.58
C GLY A 120 13.95 3.90 5.90
N LEU A 121 12.71 3.63 5.50
CA LEU A 121 11.98 2.42 5.94
C LEU A 121 12.61 1.12 5.40
N GLY A 122 13.35 1.19 4.29
CA GLY A 122 13.95 0.02 3.65
C GLY A 122 15.09 -0.62 4.44
N SER A 123 15.72 0.11 5.36
CA SER A 123 16.76 -0.43 6.25
C SER A 123 16.20 -0.94 7.59
N ARG A 124 14.89 -0.82 7.82
CA ARG A 124 14.23 -1.22 9.06
C ARG A 124 13.74 -2.66 8.95
N GLY A 125 14.19 -3.53 9.86
CA GLY A 125 13.69 -4.92 9.93
C GLY A 125 12.31 -5.08 10.59
N SER A 126 11.74 -3.99 11.13
CA SER A 126 10.46 -3.99 11.85
C SER A 126 9.23 -3.81 10.96
N ASN A 127 9.42 -3.53 9.66
CA ASN A 127 8.32 -3.33 8.73
C ASN A 127 8.51 -4.02 7.38
N SER A 128 7.40 -4.14 6.63
CA SER A 128 7.33 -4.85 5.34
C SER A 128 7.17 -3.91 4.13
N ILE A 129 7.81 -2.73 4.14
CA ILE A 129 7.62 -1.73 3.06
C ILE A 129 8.01 -2.26 1.68
N GLY A 130 8.96 -3.19 1.62
CA GLY A 130 9.38 -3.83 0.37
C GLY A 130 8.24 -4.55 -0.35
N THR A 131 7.32 -5.19 0.39
CA THR A 131 6.14 -5.87 -0.17
C THR A 131 5.17 -4.90 -0.82
N LEU A 132 5.04 -3.68 -0.27
CA LEU A 132 4.15 -2.66 -0.83
C LEU A 132 4.74 -2.07 -2.12
N ILE A 133 6.05 -1.81 -2.12
CA ILE A 133 6.74 -1.23 -3.27
C ILE A 133 6.85 -2.23 -4.42
N SER A 134 7.06 -3.52 -4.15
CA SER A 134 7.09 -4.54 -5.21
C SER A 134 5.79 -4.60 -6.02
N MET A 135 4.66 -4.29 -5.39
CA MET A 135 3.36 -4.16 -6.08
C MET A 135 3.19 -2.81 -6.79
N GLY A 136 3.78 -1.74 -6.24
CA GLY A 136 3.73 -0.38 -6.80
C GLY A 136 4.44 -0.21 -8.15
N PHE A 137 5.41 -1.08 -8.50
CA PHE A 137 6.05 -1.07 -9.82
C PHE A 137 5.09 -1.41 -10.98
N GLY A 138 3.86 -1.87 -10.68
CA GLY A 138 2.78 -1.97 -11.67
C GLY A 138 2.17 -0.63 -12.08
N ALA A 139 2.51 0.50 -11.43
CA ALA A 139 1.88 1.80 -11.73
C ALA A 139 2.18 2.30 -13.16
N GLU A 140 3.34 1.95 -13.72
CA GLU A 140 3.69 2.26 -15.11
C GLU A 140 3.07 1.29 -16.13
N TYR A 141 2.38 0.24 -15.66
CA TYR A 141 1.75 -0.74 -16.53
C TYR A 141 0.60 -0.09 -17.31
N LYS A 142 0.75 -0.05 -18.63
CA LYS A 142 -0.23 0.45 -19.57
C LYS A 142 -1.15 -0.70 -19.97
N TYR A 143 -2.42 -0.65 -19.56
CA TYR A 143 -3.41 -1.65 -19.91
C TYR A 143 -3.75 -1.60 -21.42
N PRO A 144 -3.38 -2.59 -22.25
CA PRO A 144 -3.47 -2.50 -23.71
C PRO A 144 -4.86 -2.18 -24.28
N PRO A 145 -5.98 -2.68 -23.70
CA PRO A 145 -7.33 -2.34 -24.17
C PRO A 145 -7.68 -0.84 -24.12
N ASN A 146 -6.97 -0.03 -23.34
CA ASN A 146 -7.21 1.42 -23.26
C ASN A 146 -6.57 2.20 -24.44
N TYR A 147 -5.86 1.52 -25.33
CA TYR A 147 -5.10 2.13 -26.43
C TYR A 147 -5.63 1.66 -27.79
N ARG A 148 -5.30 2.43 -28.84
CA ARG A 148 -5.72 2.14 -30.23
C ARG A 148 -5.30 0.72 -30.63
N ASP A 149 -6.22 -0.01 -31.23
CA ASP A 149 -6.05 -1.41 -31.67
C ASP A 149 -5.64 -2.38 -30.54
N GLY A 150 -5.87 -2.00 -29.28
CA GLY A 150 -5.50 -2.80 -28.11
C GLY A 150 -3.99 -2.94 -27.92
N LYS A 151 -3.18 -2.02 -28.47
CA LYS A 151 -1.71 -2.09 -28.45
C LYS A 151 -1.11 -0.85 -27.83
N VAL A 152 -0.09 -1.06 -26.99
CA VAL A 152 0.66 0.02 -26.35
C VAL A 152 2.14 -0.30 -26.31
N ARG A 153 2.99 0.72 -26.49
CA ARG A 153 4.44 0.58 -26.36
C ARG A 153 4.81 0.55 -24.87
N GLN A 154 5.23 -0.62 -24.42
CA GLN A 154 5.70 -0.93 -23.09
C GLN A 154 6.71 -2.06 -23.16
N ASP A 155 7.69 -2.05 -22.26
CA ASP A 155 8.66 -3.13 -22.13
C ASP A 155 8.05 -4.27 -21.32
N TYR A 156 7.96 -5.45 -21.94
CA TYR A 156 7.44 -6.68 -21.31
C TYR A 156 8.54 -7.66 -20.94
N LEU A 157 9.72 -7.54 -21.57
CA LEU A 157 10.87 -8.40 -21.28
C LEU A 157 11.76 -7.75 -20.21
N PRO A 158 12.34 -8.53 -19.28
CA PRO A 158 13.27 -8.02 -18.28
C PRO A 158 14.53 -7.42 -18.94
N GLU A 159 15.24 -6.53 -18.25
CA GLU A 159 16.37 -5.75 -18.80
C GLU A 159 17.41 -6.63 -19.52
N GLY A 160 17.78 -7.78 -18.96
CA GLY A 160 18.74 -8.72 -19.57
C GLY A 160 18.24 -9.50 -20.80
N MET A 161 16.97 -9.31 -21.18
CA MET A 161 16.32 -9.99 -22.31
C MET A 161 15.71 -9.02 -23.33
N GLN A 162 15.88 -7.71 -23.15
CA GLN A 162 15.41 -6.75 -24.14
C GLN A 162 16.03 -7.03 -25.52
N GLY A 163 15.21 -6.96 -26.56
CA GLY A 163 15.62 -7.27 -27.95
C GLY A 163 15.68 -8.75 -28.30
N ARG A 164 15.44 -9.68 -27.36
CA ARG A 164 15.33 -11.11 -27.69
C ARG A 164 14.00 -11.42 -28.35
N ARG A 165 14.05 -12.19 -29.44
CA ARG A 165 12.86 -12.69 -30.16
C ARG A 165 12.79 -14.21 -29.98
N PHE A 166 11.66 -14.69 -29.47
CA PHE A 166 11.46 -16.13 -29.18
C PHE A 166 10.52 -16.81 -30.18
N LEU A 167 9.65 -16.04 -30.83
CA LEU A 167 8.76 -16.54 -31.88
C LEU A 167 9.38 -16.25 -33.25
N GLU A 168 9.67 -17.32 -33.98
CA GLU A 168 10.01 -17.28 -35.40
C GLU A 168 8.79 -16.91 -36.24
N ASP A 169 9.01 -16.16 -37.32
CA ASP A 169 7.95 -15.85 -38.28
C ASP A 169 7.50 -17.14 -38.97
N ARG A 170 6.28 -17.59 -38.70
CA ARG A 170 5.65 -18.61 -39.54
C ARG A 170 5.18 -17.92 -40.81
N HIS A 171 5.87 -18.23 -41.91
CA HIS A 171 5.50 -17.86 -43.28
C HIS A 171 4.15 -18.44 -43.69
#